data_AF-A0A170U3S0-F1
#
_entry.id   AF-A0A170U3S0-F1
#
_cell.length_a   1.000
_cell.length_b   1.000
_cell.length_c   1.000
_cell.angle_alpha   90.00
_cell.angle_beta   90.00
_cell.angle_gamma   90.00
#
_symmetry.space_group_name_H-M   'P 1'
#
loop_
_entity.id
_entity.type
_entity.pdbx_description
1 polymer ?
#
loop_
_entity_poly.entity_id
_entity_poly.type
_entity_poly.pdbx_seq_one_letter_code
_entity_poly.pdbx_strand_id
1 'polypeptide(L)'
;EVLRNSFNAQYYGNITLGTPPQEFAVIFDTGSSNLWVPSAVCSSVACRVHNTYDHDQSSTYKPDGRILRLTYGTGSIAGIMSSDVLQIGDLKVKNQLFGEALQVSDSPFARAKPDGILGLAFPSIAQDHAVPPFFNMIKQELLDKPVFSVYLNRNPDEEVGGEIIFGGVDEELYNK
;
A
#
# COMPACT_ATOMS: atom_id res chain seq x y z
N GLU A 1 8.57 -6.59 -7.02
CA GLU A 1 8.18 -5.19 -7.29
C GLU A 1 9.40 -4.31 -7.09
N VAL A 2 9.73 -3.49 -8.09
CA VAL A 2 10.87 -2.57 -8.03
C VAL A 2 10.47 -1.35 -7.21
N LEU A 3 11.32 -0.95 -6.26
CA LEU A 3 11.09 0.21 -5.41
C LEU A 3 11.84 1.43 -5.93
N ARG A 4 11.22 2.59 -5.79
CA ARG A 4 11.85 3.89 -5.98
C ARG A 4 12.37 4.40 -4.64
N ASN A 5 13.53 5.06 -4.66
CA ASN A 5 14.16 5.65 -3.49
C ASN A 5 14.05 7.18 -3.56
N SER A 6 13.40 7.78 -2.58
CA SER A 6 13.38 9.24 -2.43
C SER A 6 14.28 9.65 -1.28
N PHE A 7 15.47 10.15 -1.61
CA PHE A 7 16.44 10.75 -0.70
C PHE A 7 16.84 9.84 0.49
N ASN A 8 16.84 8.52 0.31
CA ASN A 8 17.05 7.52 1.36
C ASN A 8 16.05 7.60 2.54
N ALA A 9 14.96 8.36 2.37
CA ALA A 9 13.95 8.63 3.39
C ALA A 9 12.64 7.87 3.14
N GLN A 10 12.29 7.62 1.88
CA GLN A 10 11.06 6.92 1.49
C GLN A 10 11.36 5.93 0.38
N TYR A 11 10.93 4.68 0.57
CA TYR A 11 10.97 3.63 -0.46
C TYR A 11 9.53 3.22 -0.76
N TYR A 12 9.16 3.25 -2.03
CA TYR A 12 7.79 3.02 -2.47
C TYR A 12 7.77 2.33 -3.82
N GLY A 13 6.73 1.53 -4.06
CA GLY A 13 6.50 0.86 -5.34
C GLY A 13 5.05 1.00 -5.77
N ASN A 14 4.73 0.43 -6.91
CA ASN A 14 3.42 0.58 -7.51
C ASN A 14 2.49 -0.57 -7.10
N ILE A 15 1.23 -0.23 -6.89
CA ILE A 15 0.13 -1.17 -6.79
C ILE A 15 -1.02 -0.67 -7.67
N THR A 16 -1.98 -1.55 -7.96
CA THR A 16 -3.26 -1.10 -8.50
C THR A 16 -4.43 -1.63 -7.67
N LEU A 17 -5.51 -0.86 -7.67
CA LEU A 17 -6.78 -1.22 -7.05
C LEU A 17 -7.91 -1.17 -8.09
N GLY A 18 -8.81 -2.13 -8.06
CA GLY A 18 -10.02 -2.12 -8.87
C GLY A 18 -9.91 -2.72 -10.26
N THR A 19 -11.05 -2.70 -10.98
CA THR A 19 -11.17 -3.18 -12.36
C THR A 19 -12.07 -2.24 -13.17
N PRO A 20 -11.55 -1.48 -14.16
CA PRO A 20 -10.15 -1.44 -14.60
C PRO A 20 -9.19 -0.97 -13.49
N PRO A 21 -7.90 -1.35 -13.55
CA PRO A 21 -6.93 -1.03 -12.51
C PRO A 21 -6.69 0.49 -12.38
N GLN A 22 -6.70 0.99 -11.15
CA GLN A 22 -6.31 2.37 -10.78
C GLN A 22 -4.96 2.33 -10.06
N GLU A 23 -3.98 3.11 -10.51
CA GLU A 23 -2.58 3.01 -10.06
C GLU A 23 -2.26 3.92 -8.86
N PHE A 24 -1.46 3.38 -7.93
CA PHE A 24 -0.99 4.10 -6.74
C PHE A 24 0.46 3.76 -6.44
N ALA A 25 1.21 4.76 -6.00
CA ALA A 25 2.51 4.59 -5.36
C ALA A 25 2.31 4.44 -3.85
N VAL A 26 2.84 3.38 -3.24
CA VAL A 26 2.69 3.12 -1.79
C VAL A 26 3.99 2.77 -1.11
N ILE A 27 4.12 3.16 0.15
CA ILE A 27 5.15 2.64 1.05
C ILE A 27 4.76 1.22 1.46
N PHE A 28 5.70 0.28 1.34
CA PHE A 28 5.58 -1.06 1.92
C PHE A 28 6.07 -1.02 3.37
N ASP A 29 5.15 -0.98 4.32
CA ASP A 29 5.43 -0.64 5.72
C ASP A 29 5.29 -1.84 6.65
N THR A 30 6.41 -2.34 7.19
CA THR A 30 6.42 -3.43 8.18
C THR A 30 6.06 -2.97 9.60
N GLY A 31 5.87 -1.67 9.81
CA GLY A 31 5.43 -1.07 11.08
C GLY A 31 3.92 -0.90 11.23
N SER A 32 3.14 -1.10 10.16
CA SER A 32 1.67 -1.04 10.19
C SER A 32 1.02 -2.14 9.36
N SER A 33 -0.30 -2.31 9.50
CA SER A 33 -1.03 -3.47 8.94
C SER A 33 -2.11 -3.11 7.93
N ASN A 34 -2.61 -1.87 7.96
CA ASN A 34 -3.67 -1.45 7.06
C ASN A 34 -3.08 -1.01 5.71
N LEU A 35 -3.76 -1.36 4.61
CA LEU A 35 -3.61 -0.68 3.33
C LEU A 35 -4.57 0.51 3.31
N TRP A 36 -4.12 1.68 2.86
CA TRP A 36 -5.00 2.81 2.58
C TRP A 36 -4.46 3.65 1.42
N VAL A 37 -5.39 4.28 0.69
CA VAL A 37 -5.11 5.24 -0.39
C VAL A 37 -6.10 6.43 -0.30
N PRO A 38 -5.79 7.60 -0.86
CA PRO A 38 -6.71 8.73 -0.94
C PRO A 38 -7.98 8.37 -1.72
N SER A 39 -9.16 8.78 -1.24
CA SER A 39 -10.42 8.62 -1.98
C SER A 39 -10.64 9.77 -2.97
N ALA A 40 -11.32 9.52 -4.09
CA ALA A 40 -11.65 10.53 -5.11
C ALA A 40 -12.52 11.67 -4.56
N VAL A 41 -13.28 11.42 -3.48
CA VAL A 41 -14.09 12.44 -2.80
C VAL A 41 -13.31 13.22 -1.73
N CYS A 42 -12.04 12.89 -1.49
CA CYS A 42 -11.20 13.58 -0.50
C CYS A 42 -10.81 14.99 -0.98
N SER A 43 -11.05 16.00 -0.13
CA SER A 43 -10.73 17.40 -0.43
C SER A 43 -9.53 17.96 0.35
N SER A 44 -8.74 17.13 1.04
CA SER A 44 -7.49 17.57 1.68
C SER A 44 -6.45 18.03 0.65
N VAL A 45 -5.49 18.87 1.04
CA VAL A 45 -4.40 19.29 0.12
C VAL A 45 -3.61 18.07 -0.33
N ALA A 46 -3.30 17.15 0.58
CA ALA A 46 -2.62 15.90 0.26
C ALA A 46 -3.33 15.10 -0.84
N CYS A 47 -4.66 14.98 -0.79
CA CYS A 47 -5.42 14.24 -1.79
C CYS A 47 -5.39 14.90 -3.18
N ARG A 48 -5.28 16.23 -3.27
CA ARG A 48 -5.22 16.95 -4.55
C ARG A 48 -3.92 16.78 -5.32
N VAL A 49 -2.85 16.36 -4.66
CA VAL A 49 -1.51 16.22 -5.25
C VAL A 49 -1.09 14.75 -5.41
N HIS A 50 -1.98 13.81 -5.09
CA HIS A 50 -1.77 12.37 -5.18
C HIS A 50 -2.85 11.72 -6.05
N ASN A 51 -2.60 10.48 -6.48
CA ASN A 51 -3.63 9.67 -7.09
C ASN A 51 -4.74 9.39 -6.07
N THR A 52 -5.97 9.27 -6.58
CA THR A 52 -7.15 9.01 -5.75
C THR A 52 -7.92 7.82 -6.30
N TYR A 53 -8.49 7.02 -5.39
CA TYR A 53 -9.32 5.88 -5.71
C TYR A 53 -10.78 6.29 -5.90
N ASP A 54 -11.32 5.98 -7.07
CA ASP A 54 -12.72 6.17 -7.42
C ASP A 54 -13.43 4.81 -7.46
N HIS A 55 -14.13 4.48 -6.37
CA HIS A 55 -14.87 3.23 -6.24
C HIS A 55 -15.98 3.05 -7.27
N ASP A 56 -16.58 4.14 -7.78
CA ASP A 56 -17.65 4.09 -8.79
C ASP A 56 -17.11 3.65 -10.16
N GLN A 57 -15.78 3.75 -10.37
CA GLN A 57 -15.11 3.32 -11.61
C GLN A 57 -14.58 1.88 -11.55
N SER A 58 -14.81 1.16 -10.45
CA SER A 58 -14.36 -0.22 -10.30
C SER A 58 -15.52 -1.21 -10.30
N SER A 59 -15.54 -2.09 -11.31
CA SER A 59 -16.52 -3.19 -11.43
C SER A 59 -16.35 -4.30 -10.39
N THR A 60 -15.22 -4.33 -9.67
CA THR A 60 -14.92 -5.33 -8.62
C THR A 60 -15.03 -4.76 -7.21
N TYR A 61 -15.34 -3.48 -7.08
CA TYR A 61 -15.56 -2.82 -5.80
C TYR A 61 -16.68 -3.50 -5.01
N LYS A 62 -16.47 -3.62 -3.70
CA LYS A 62 -17.47 -4.04 -2.73
C LYS A 62 -17.48 -3.06 -1.56
N PRO A 63 -18.64 -2.47 -1.23
CA PRO A 63 -18.75 -1.58 -0.09
C PRO A 63 -18.56 -2.33 1.23
N ASP A 64 -17.89 -1.70 2.18
CA ASP A 64 -17.78 -2.15 3.57
C ASP A 64 -18.30 -1.05 4.51
N GLY A 65 -17.77 0.17 4.39
CA GLY A 65 -18.33 1.37 5.01
C GLY A 65 -18.02 1.56 6.50
N ARG A 66 -17.31 0.63 7.14
CA ARG A 66 -16.81 0.83 8.52
C ARG A 66 -15.86 2.02 8.56
N ILE A 67 -15.92 2.80 9.64
CA ILE A 67 -15.10 4.02 9.79
C ILE A 67 -13.67 3.63 10.14
N LEU A 68 -12.70 4.12 9.37
CA LEU A 68 -11.28 3.93 9.61
C LEU A 68 -10.65 5.24 10.12
N ARG A 69 -9.81 5.14 11.15
CA ARG A 69 -8.94 6.22 11.62
C ARG A 69 -7.56 5.68 11.92
N LEU A 70 -6.53 6.23 11.28
CA LEU A 70 -5.15 5.84 11.50
C LEU A 70 -4.29 7.06 11.83
N THR A 71 -3.31 6.87 12.71
CA THR A 71 -2.34 7.88 13.12
C THR A 71 -0.94 7.33 12.94
N TYR A 72 -0.09 8.08 12.23
CA TYR A 72 1.29 7.73 11.88
C TYR A 72 2.23 8.85 12.32
N GLY A 73 2.78 8.75 13.54
CA GLY A 73 3.62 9.81 14.09
C GLY A 73 2.89 11.16 14.10
N THR A 74 3.30 12.09 13.22
CA THR A 74 2.65 13.41 13.05
C THR A 74 1.53 13.44 12.02
N GLY A 75 1.36 12.37 11.24
CA GLY A 75 0.32 12.23 10.22
C GLY A 75 -0.92 11.50 10.73
N SER A 76 -2.07 11.75 10.10
CA SER A 76 -3.28 10.96 10.32
C SER A 76 -4.16 10.92 9.07
N ILE A 77 -4.98 9.88 8.99
CA ILE A 77 -6.06 9.77 8.01
C ILE A 77 -7.37 9.41 8.73
N ALA A 78 -8.48 9.84 8.14
CA ALA A 78 -9.81 9.37 8.50
C ALA A 78 -10.58 9.04 7.22
N GLY A 79 -11.34 7.96 7.24
CA GLY A 79 -11.99 7.45 6.04
C GLY A 79 -12.94 6.31 6.32
N ILE A 80 -13.17 5.51 5.28
CA ILE A 80 -14.01 4.32 5.35
C ILE A 80 -13.24 3.12 4.82
N MET A 81 -13.62 1.93 5.30
CA MET A 81 -13.16 0.67 4.74
C MET A 81 -13.90 0.36 3.44
N SER A 82 -13.17 -0.21 2.50
CA SER A 82 -13.64 -0.70 1.21
C SER A 82 -12.95 -2.00 0.85
N SER A 83 -13.51 -2.73 -0.11
CA SER A 83 -12.90 -3.95 -0.62
C SER A 83 -12.83 -3.94 -2.13
N ASP A 84 -11.69 -4.35 -2.69
CA ASP A 84 -11.51 -4.48 -4.13
C ASP A 84 -10.40 -5.48 -4.48
N VAL A 85 -10.11 -5.66 -5.76
CA VAL A 85 -8.93 -6.37 -6.25
C VAL A 85 -7.71 -5.49 -6.08
N LEU A 86 -6.71 -5.98 -5.33
CA LEU A 86 -5.36 -5.41 -5.26
C LEU A 86 -4.46 -6.17 -6.23
N GLN A 87 -3.62 -5.47 -6.97
CA GLN A 87 -2.56 -6.08 -7.76
C GLN A 87 -1.19 -5.46 -7.44
N ILE A 88 -0.18 -6.32 -7.28
CA ILE A 88 1.23 -5.94 -7.07
C ILE A 88 2.08 -6.78 -8.02
N GLY A 89 2.70 -6.15 -9.02
CA GLY A 89 3.28 -6.88 -10.14
C GLY A 89 2.25 -7.83 -10.76
N ASP A 90 2.57 -9.13 -10.81
CA ASP A 90 1.69 -10.17 -11.34
C ASP A 90 0.73 -10.77 -10.30
N LEU A 91 0.88 -10.43 -9.01
CA LEU A 91 0.05 -10.98 -7.93
C LEU A 91 -1.29 -10.25 -7.84
N LYS A 92 -2.39 -10.96 -8.08
CA LYS A 92 -3.76 -10.44 -7.96
C LYS A 92 -4.45 -10.96 -6.70
N VAL A 93 -4.58 -10.11 -5.69
CA VAL A 93 -5.23 -10.38 -4.41
C VAL A 93 -6.70 -9.96 -4.49
N LYS A 94 -7.62 -10.93 -4.45
CA LYS A 94 -9.06 -10.65 -4.51
C LYS A 94 -9.61 -10.26 -3.13
N ASN A 95 -10.64 -9.42 -3.12
CA ASN A 95 -11.35 -8.98 -1.91
C ASN A 95 -10.41 -8.42 -0.84
N GLN A 96 -9.39 -7.66 -1.25
CA GLN A 96 -8.50 -7.00 -0.32
C GLN A 96 -9.25 -5.87 0.38
N LEU A 97 -9.24 -5.84 1.71
CA LEU A 97 -9.76 -4.72 2.48
C LEU A 97 -8.73 -3.59 2.54
N PHE A 98 -9.16 -2.36 2.34
CA PHE A 98 -8.32 -1.17 2.47
C PHE A 98 -9.14 0.04 2.89
N GLY A 99 -8.44 1.07 3.35
CA GLY A 99 -9.02 2.36 3.68
C GLY A 99 -9.07 3.30 2.49
N GLU A 100 -10.26 3.82 2.21
CA GLU A 100 -10.47 5.02 1.40
C GLU A 100 -10.36 6.25 2.31
N ALA A 101 -9.24 6.97 2.23
CA ALA A 101 -9.02 8.14 3.07
C ALA A 101 -9.84 9.33 2.55
N LEU A 102 -10.83 9.76 3.32
CA LEU A 102 -11.69 10.92 3.06
C LEU A 102 -11.05 12.22 3.58
N GLN A 103 -10.17 12.10 4.56
CA GLN A 103 -9.36 13.17 5.12
C GLN A 103 -7.93 12.65 5.32
N VAL A 104 -6.97 13.44 4.86
CA VAL A 104 -5.53 13.18 5.02
C VAL A 104 -4.88 14.45 5.57
N SER A 105 -4.04 14.32 6.59
CA SER A 105 -3.30 15.46 7.15
C SER A 105 -2.23 15.95 6.17
N ASP A 106 -2.04 17.27 6.06
CA ASP A 106 -1.06 17.83 5.13
C ASP A 106 0.39 17.46 5.49
N SER A 107 0.73 17.44 6.78
CA SER A 107 1.99 16.88 7.23
C SER A 107 1.78 15.44 7.70
N PRO A 108 2.64 14.48 7.30
CA PRO A 108 3.71 14.62 6.30
C PRO A 108 3.22 14.45 4.84
N PHE A 109 1.96 14.06 4.63
CA PHE A 109 1.51 13.43 3.40
C PHE A 109 1.47 14.35 2.18
N ALA A 110 1.15 15.64 2.30
CA ALA A 110 1.12 16.55 1.15
C ALA A 110 2.49 16.77 0.49
N ARG A 111 3.59 16.42 1.18
CA ARG A 111 4.96 16.49 0.65
C ARG A 111 5.57 15.10 0.39
N ALA A 112 4.82 14.04 0.67
CA ALA A 112 5.25 12.68 0.36
C ALA A 112 5.25 12.48 -1.16
N LYS A 113 6.10 11.57 -1.63
CA LYS A 113 6.02 11.04 -3.00
C LYS A 113 4.99 9.92 -3.17
N PRO A 114 4.84 8.97 -2.21
CA PRO A 114 3.80 7.95 -2.30
C PRO A 114 2.41 8.50 -1.94
N ASP A 115 1.40 7.97 -2.62
CA ASP A 115 -0.02 8.27 -2.44
C ASP A 115 -0.57 7.70 -1.13
N GLY A 116 -0.08 6.52 -0.72
CA GLY A 116 -0.60 5.78 0.43
C GLY A 116 0.41 4.85 1.09
N ILE A 117 -0.10 3.99 1.96
CA ILE A 117 0.70 3.01 2.72
C ILE A 117 0.06 1.63 2.57
N LEU A 118 0.89 0.64 2.29
CA LEU A 118 0.55 -0.78 2.33
C LEU A 118 1.24 -1.43 3.52
N GLY A 119 0.47 -1.71 4.56
CA GLY A 119 0.94 -2.38 5.76
C GLY A 119 1.30 -3.85 5.53
N LEU A 120 2.44 -4.27 6.07
CA LEU A 120 2.99 -5.64 6.03
C LEU A 120 3.09 -6.28 7.42
N ALA A 121 2.75 -5.55 8.48
CA ALA A 121 2.76 -6.07 9.83
C ALA A 121 1.61 -7.08 10.07
N PHE A 122 1.70 -7.80 11.19
CA PHE A 122 0.74 -8.84 11.55
C PHE A 122 -0.70 -8.32 11.72
N PRO A 123 -1.74 -9.15 11.48
CA PRO A 123 -3.14 -8.73 11.58
C PRO A 123 -3.55 -8.25 12.98
N SER A 124 -2.79 -8.59 14.03
CA SER A 124 -3.09 -8.24 15.42
C SER A 124 -3.11 -6.74 15.70
N ILE A 125 -2.45 -5.93 14.86
CA ILE A 125 -2.43 -4.47 14.98
C ILE A 125 -3.24 -3.78 13.86
N ALA A 126 -3.91 -4.55 13.01
CA ALA A 126 -4.79 -3.99 11.99
C ALA A 126 -6.03 -3.37 12.63
N GLN A 127 -6.30 -2.11 12.32
CA GLN A 127 -7.57 -1.48 12.67
C GLN A 127 -8.69 -2.09 11.83
N ASP A 128 -9.89 -2.12 12.40
CA ASP A 128 -11.11 -2.63 11.78
C ASP A 128 -11.00 -4.06 11.23
N HIS A 129 -10.18 -4.90 11.86
CA HIS A 129 -10.02 -6.32 11.47
C HIS A 129 -9.69 -6.52 9.99
N ALA A 130 -9.05 -5.52 9.35
CA ALA A 130 -8.63 -5.60 7.97
C ALA A 130 -7.51 -6.64 7.84
N VAL A 131 -7.75 -7.72 7.08
CA VAL A 131 -6.70 -8.71 6.80
C VAL A 131 -5.62 -8.04 5.92
N PRO A 132 -4.36 -7.96 6.37
CA PRO A 132 -3.29 -7.31 5.59
C PRO A 132 -3.03 -8.03 4.27
N PRO A 133 -2.57 -7.32 3.21
CA PRO A 133 -2.34 -7.89 1.88
C PRO A 133 -1.52 -9.18 1.86
N PHE A 134 -0.40 -9.22 2.59
CA PHE A 134 0.46 -10.39 2.64
C PHE A 134 -0.26 -11.66 3.15
N PHE A 135 -1.15 -11.51 4.14
CA PHE A 135 -1.93 -12.62 4.68
C PHE A 135 -3.01 -13.09 3.70
N ASN A 136 -3.60 -12.18 2.93
CA ASN A 136 -4.49 -12.56 1.84
C ASN A 136 -3.74 -13.25 0.69
N MET A 137 -2.50 -12.87 0.38
CA MET A 137 -1.67 -13.58 -0.59
C MET A 137 -1.41 -15.03 -0.17
N ILE A 138 -1.04 -15.25 1.11
CA ILE A 138 -0.85 -16.59 1.66
C ILE A 138 -2.17 -17.38 1.61
N LYS A 139 -3.26 -16.79 2.08
CA LYS A 139 -4.58 -17.45 2.12
C LYS A 139 -5.12 -17.82 0.74
N GLN A 140 -4.76 -17.04 -0.28
CA GLN A 140 -5.15 -17.27 -1.68
C GLN A 140 -4.12 -18.10 -2.44
N GLU A 141 -3.10 -18.65 -1.76
CA GLU A 141 -2.06 -19.51 -2.34
C GLU A 141 -1.33 -18.85 -3.53
N LEU A 142 -1.07 -17.55 -3.43
CA LEU A 142 -0.44 -16.78 -4.50
C LEU A 142 1.10 -16.78 -4.46
N LEU A 143 1.69 -17.40 -3.43
CA LEU A 143 3.12 -17.33 -3.14
C LEU A 143 3.74 -18.72 -3.15
N ASP A 144 4.93 -18.85 -3.75
CA ASP A 144 5.71 -20.10 -3.69
C ASP A 144 6.14 -20.44 -2.26
N LYS A 145 6.48 -19.42 -1.46
CA LYS A 145 6.81 -19.52 -0.04
C LYS A 145 6.10 -18.43 0.76
N PRO A 146 5.67 -18.68 2.00
CA PRO A 146 5.00 -17.68 2.83
C PRO A 146 6.01 -16.70 3.46
N VAL A 147 6.83 -16.06 2.64
CA VAL A 147 7.85 -15.08 3.03
C VAL A 147 7.81 -13.88 2.09
N PHE A 148 8.34 -12.75 2.54
CA PHE A 148 8.74 -11.65 1.67
C PHE A 148 10.14 -11.18 2.05
N SER A 149 10.88 -10.64 1.09
CA SER A 149 12.20 -10.04 1.30
C SER A 149 12.23 -8.62 0.80
N VAL A 150 13.08 -7.80 1.41
CA VAL A 150 13.23 -6.38 1.07
C VAL A 150 14.70 -6.07 0.90
N TYR A 151 15.05 -5.51 -0.26
CA TYR A 151 16.33 -4.88 -0.54
C TYR A 151 16.11 -3.37 -0.69
N LEU A 152 16.91 -2.55 0.01
CA LEU A 152 16.84 -1.10 -0.06
C LEU A 152 18.18 -0.56 -0.52
N ASN A 153 18.24 -0.03 -1.74
CA ASN A 153 19.43 0.60 -2.25
C ASN A 153 19.70 1.89 -1.48
N ARG A 154 20.93 2.07 -1.00
CA ARG A 154 21.34 3.23 -0.20
C ARG A 154 21.92 4.36 -1.07
N ASN A 155 22.10 4.11 -2.37
CA ASN A 155 22.47 5.12 -3.33
C ASN A 155 21.21 5.78 -3.91
N PRO A 156 20.91 7.04 -3.57
CA PRO A 156 19.72 7.73 -4.06
C PRO A 156 19.86 8.23 -5.52
N ASP A 157 21.07 8.18 -6.08
CA ASP A 157 21.34 8.60 -7.46
C ASP A 157 21.09 7.47 -8.48
N GLU A 158 20.85 6.24 -8.00
CA GLU A 158 20.52 5.10 -8.85
C GLU A 158 19.02 5.02 -9.16
N GLU A 159 18.71 4.57 -10.38
CA GLU A 159 17.33 4.45 -10.86
C GLU A 159 16.54 3.39 -10.07
N VAL A 160 17.19 2.27 -9.72
CA VAL A 160 16.61 1.20 -8.91
C VAL A 160 16.85 1.51 -7.44
N GLY A 161 15.80 2.00 -6.78
CA GLY A 161 15.83 2.33 -5.37
C GLY A 161 15.79 1.12 -4.43
N GLY A 162 15.35 -0.03 -4.90
CA GLY A 162 15.29 -1.25 -4.11
C GLY A 162 14.35 -2.28 -4.73
N GLU A 163 14.05 -3.32 -3.96
CA GLU A 163 13.15 -4.39 -4.38
C GLU A 163 12.39 -4.94 -3.18
N ILE A 164 11.12 -5.26 -3.39
CA ILE A 164 10.37 -6.17 -2.53
C ILE A 164 9.92 -7.40 -3.33
N ILE A 165 10.22 -8.58 -2.79
CA ILE A 165 9.78 -9.86 -3.35
C ILE A 165 8.77 -10.48 -2.37
N PHE A 166 7.60 -10.85 -2.88
CA PHE A 166 6.65 -11.70 -2.18
C PHE A 166 6.80 -13.12 -2.71
N GLY A 167 6.98 -14.10 -1.85
CA GLY A 167 7.11 -15.51 -2.25
C GLY A 167 8.54 -16.04 -2.33
N GLY A 168 9.56 -15.21 -2.10
CA GLY A 168 10.94 -15.60 -2.32
C GLY A 168 11.96 -14.63 -1.74
N VAL A 169 13.21 -14.83 -2.13
CA VAL A 169 14.38 -14.01 -1.79
C VAL A 169 15.28 -13.99 -3.02
N ASP A 170 15.82 -12.84 -3.37
CA ASP A 170 16.90 -12.74 -4.35
C ASP A 170 18.24 -13.07 -3.66
N GLU A 171 18.88 -14.16 -4.08
CA GLU A 171 20.17 -14.60 -3.53
C GLU A 171 21.35 -13.74 -4.02
N GLU A 172 21.17 -12.90 -5.03
CA GLU A 172 22.22 -11.99 -5.52
C GLU A 172 22.34 -10.72 -4.66
N LEU A 173 21.33 -10.42 -3.83
CA LEU A 173 21.25 -9.18 -3.04
C LEU A 173 21.78 -9.31 -1.60
N TYR A 174 22.36 -10.46 -1.23
CA TYR A 174 23.01 -10.64 0.07
C TYR A 174 24.19 -11.62 0.02
N ASN A 175 25.16 -11.43 0.92
CA ASN A 175 26.26 -12.37 1.10
C ASN A 175 25.84 -13.45 2.11
N LYS A 176 26.16 -14.72 1.79
CA LYS A 176 25.96 -15.87 2.67
C LYS A 176 27.12 -16.04 3.65
#